data_AF-A0A7X9I5C7-F1
#
_entry.id   AF-A0A7X9I5C7-F1
#
_cell.length_a   1.000
_cell.length_b   1.000
_cell.length_c   1.000
_cell.angle_alpha   90.00
_cell.angle_beta   90.00
_cell.angle_gamma   90.00
#
_symmetry.space_group_name_H-M   'P 1'
#
loop_
_entity.id
_entity.type
_entity.pdbx_description
1 polymer ?
#
loop_
_entity_poly.entity_id
_entity_poly.type
_entity_poly.pdbx_seq_one_letter_code
_entity_poly.pdbx_strand_id
1 'polypeptide(L)'
;MNKLQGFYEMERMGIPVVPWKPFTGDESLDPDLLWSVRVAVQSGYDFNLPRAIGVTADEAVAYGRKFLAKLSPQDLVVYYPYFIALKSGILEIQADQTIIEAVNQDLWNLTTLGRKDVTLVINCQNGAVTRYGQADFLTEAEVDELLFYAQKIRRSHRQYIYAQNSLILEWHYALHTNAHGDRIGEKYLVFTECKSIGDLE
;
A
#
# COMPACT_ATOMS: atom_id res chain seq x y z
N MET A 1 8.91 -5.55 -9.80
CA MET A 1 8.09 -4.38 -10.23
C MET A 1 8.64 -3.13 -9.59
N ASN A 2 8.69 -2.00 -10.31
CA ASN A 2 8.92 -0.69 -9.70
C ASN A 2 7.59 -0.08 -9.18
N LYS A 3 7.67 1.04 -8.48
CA LYS A 3 6.55 1.73 -7.83
C LYS A 3 5.48 2.17 -8.81
N LEU A 4 5.88 2.62 -10.00
CA LEU A 4 4.95 3.01 -11.07
C LEU A 4 4.13 1.80 -11.55
N GLN A 5 4.81 0.69 -11.84
CA GLN A 5 4.17 -0.58 -12.20
C GLN A 5 3.25 -1.06 -11.08
N GLY A 6 3.68 -0.96 -9.82
CA GLY A 6 2.89 -1.34 -8.65
C GLY A 6 1.56 -0.57 -8.57
N PHE A 7 1.56 0.75 -8.78
CA PHE A 7 0.33 1.55 -8.78
C PHE A 7 -0.69 1.07 -9.82
N TYR A 8 -0.27 0.93 -11.07
CA TYR A 8 -1.14 0.47 -12.15
C TYR A 8 -1.59 -0.99 -11.97
N GLU A 9 -0.71 -1.83 -11.45
CA GLU A 9 -1.03 -3.25 -11.25
C GLU A 9 -2.10 -3.41 -10.17
N MET A 10 -2.01 -2.68 -9.05
CA MET A 10 -3.04 -2.74 -8.02
C MET A 10 -4.40 -2.20 -8.49
N GLU A 11 -4.43 -1.17 -9.35
CA GLU A 11 -5.68 -0.73 -9.98
C GLU A 11 -6.32 -1.85 -10.81
N ARG A 12 -5.52 -2.59 -11.58
CA ARG A 12 -5.99 -3.73 -12.40
C ARG A 12 -6.47 -4.91 -11.56
N MET A 13 -5.89 -5.14 -10.38
CA MET A 13 -6.33 -6.18 -9.45
C MET A 13 -7.75 -5.94 -8.91
N GLY A 14 -8.24 -4.69 -8.98
CA GLY A 14 -9.55 -4.30 -8.45
C GLY A 14 -9.63 -4.48 -6.93
N ILE A 15 -8.54 -4.22 -6.22
CA ILE A 15 -8.48 -4.19 -4.75
C ILE A 15 -8.65 -2.74 -4.26
N PRO A 16 -8.97 -2.50 -2.97
CA PRO A 16 -9.02 -1.17 -2.40
C PRO A 16 -7.65 -0.51 -2.44
N VAL A 17 -7.40 0.34 -3.41
CA VAL A 17 -6.14 1.09 -3.51
C VAL A 17 -6.34 2.51 -3.01
N VAL A 18 -5.25 3.17 -2.61
CA VAL A 18 -5.31 4.62 -2.43
C VAL A 18 -5.86 5.26 -3.71
N PRO A 19 -6.79 6.21 -3.64
CA PRO A 19 -7.43 6.80 -4.82
C PRO A 19 -6.49 7.83 -5.47
N TRP A 20 -5.34 7.34 -5.91
CA TRP A 20 -4.28 8.13 -6.48
C TRP A 20 -4.68 8.65 -7.86
N LYS A 21 -4.19 9.84 -8.20
CA LYS A 21 -4.37 10.46 -9.51
C LYS A 21 -3.04 11.03 -10.01
N PRO A 22 -2.80 11.04 -11.32
CA PRO A 22 -1.68 11.78 -11.92
C PRO A 22 -1.78 13.27 -11.58
N PHE A 23 -0.68 13.87 -11.11
CA PHE A 23 -0.54 15.30 -10.90
C PHE A 23 0.06 15.95 -12.15
N THR A 24 -0.55 17.02 -12.63
CA THR A 24 -0.23 17.72 -13.89
C THR A 24 0.28 19.14 -13.66
N GLY A 25 0.03 19.73 -12.49
CA GLY A 25 0.43 21.08 -12.12
C GLY A 25 -0.74 22.05 -11.93
N ASP A 26 -1.92 21.68 -12.42
CA ASP A 26 -3.13 22.52 -12.46
C ASP A 26 -4.25 22.04 -11.52
N GLU A 27 -3.93 21.10 -10.63
CA GLU A 27 -4.88 20.55 -9.67
C GLU A 27 -5.39 21.59 -8.67
N SER A 28 -6.70 21.58 -8.43
CA SER A 28 -7.32 22.21 -7.27
C SER A 28 -7.64 21.11 -6.26
N LEU A 29 -6.91 21.14 -5.15
CA LEU A 29 -7.04 20.17 -4.06
C LEU A 29 -8.00 20.70 -3.00
N ASP A 30 -8.76 19.80 -2.39
CA ASP A 30 -9.68 20.13 -1.29
C ASP A 30 -8.91 20.70 -0.09
N PRO A 31 -9.15 21.96 0.31
CA PRO A 31 -8.45 22.59 1.42
C PRO A 31 -8.82 22.00 2.79
N ASP A 32 -9.93 21.27 2.89
CA ASP A 32 -10.39 20.67 4.14
C ASP A 32 -9.72 19.31 4.43
N LEU A 33 -8.86 18.84 3.53
CA LEU A 33 -8.12 17.58 3.64
C LEU A 33 -6.60 17.83 3.67
N LEU A 34 -5.89 16.92 4.33
CA LEU A 34 -4.46 16.75 4.12
C LEU A 34 -4.20 15.85 2.89
N TRP A 35 -3.06 16.03 2.27
CA TRP A 35 -2.70 15.41 1.00
C TRP A 35 -1.35 14.70 1.04
N SER A 36 -1.24 13.68 0.21
CA SER A 36 0.01 12.97 -0.08
C SER A 36 0.36 13.17 -1.55
N VAL A 37 1.61 13.52 -1.81
CA VAL A 37 2.20 13.65 -3.15
C VAL A 37 3.45 12.79 -3.21
N ARG A 38 3.52 11.91 -4.20
CA ARG A 38 4.62 10.95 -4.36
C ARG A 38 5.13 10.92 -5.79
N VAL A 39 6.43 10.67 -5.93
CA VAL A 39 7.06 10.40 -7.22
C VAL A 39 7.10 8.89 -7.46
N ALA A 40 6.83 8.48 -8.70
CA ALA A 40 7.05 7.14 -9.21
C ALA A 40 7.77 7.24 -10.56
N VAL A 41 8.98 6.69 -10.66
CA VAL A 41 9.81 6.78 -11.87
C VAL A 41 9.61 5.57 -12.78
N GLN A 42 9.74 5.76 -14.09
CA GLN A 42 9.62 4.64 -15.05
C GLN A 42 10.85 3.72 -15.00
N SER A 43 12.03 4.30 -14.80
CA SER A 43 13.31 3.57 -14.80
C SER A 43 14.30 4.21 -13.82
N GLY A 44 15.32 3.46 -13.42
CA GLY A 44 16.34 3.91 -12.47
C GLY A 44 16.06 3.49 -11.02
N TYR A 45 16.74 4.15 -10.08
CA TYR A 45 16.66 3.83 -8.65
C TYR A 45 15.31 4.25 -8.06
N ASP A 46 14.53 3.28 -7.60
CA ASP A 46 13.18 3.48 -7.06
C ASP A 46 13.13 3.52 -5.51
N PHE A 47 14.30 3.69 -4.90
CA PHE A 47 14.44 3.81 -3.44
C PHE A 47 14.42 5.27 -3.02
N ASN A 48 13.69 5.57 -1.93
CA ASN A 48 13.62 6.91 -1.33
C ASN A 48 13.25 8.04 -2.31
N LEU A 49 12.34 7.75 -3.25
CA LEU A 49 11.81 8.77 -4.16
C LEU A 49 11.18 9.93 -3.36
N PRO A 50 11.27 11.17 -3.88
CA PRO A 50 10.68 12.33 -3.23
C PRO A 50 9.20 12.14 -2.92
N ARG A 51 8.80 12.60 -1.73
CA ARG A 51 7.43 12.54 -1.23
C ARG A 51 7.13 13.72 -0.32
N ALA A 52 5.88 14.15 -0.32
CA ALA A 52 5.28 15.03 0.68
C ALA A 52 4.04 14.32 1.20
N ILE A 53 3.92 14.13 2.51
CA ILE A 53 2.88 13.27 3.11
C ILE A 53 2.22 14.05 4.24
N GLY A 54 0.89 14.08 4.26
CA GLY A 54 0.12 14.77 5.31
C GLY A 54 0.30 16.28 5.30
N VAL A 55 0.38 16.88 4.10
CA VAL A 55 0.56 18.33 3.92
C VAL A 55 -0.74 19.00 3.50
N THR A 56 -0.82 20.31 3.66
CA THR A 56 -1.99 21.09 3.22
C THR A 56 -2.16 21.06 1.69
N ALA A 57 -3.34 21.43 1.20
CA ALA A 57 -3.62 21.53 -0.24
C ALA A 57 -2.61 22.42 -0.99
N ASP A 58 -2.31 23.61 -0.46
CA ASP A 58 -1.35 24.55 -1.06
C ASP A 58 0.07 23.98 -1.11
N GLU A 59 0.49 23.35 -0.01
CA GLU A 59 1.80 22.69 0.05
C GLU A 59 1.89 21.52 -0.92
N ALA A 60 0.85 20.68 -1.02
CA ALA A 60 0.79 19.58 -1.96
C ALA A 60 0.95 20.05 -3.42
N VAL A 61 0.24 21.12 -3.81
CA VAL A 61 0.39 21.72 -5.15
C VAL A 61 1.82 22.24 -5.35
N ALA A 62 2.40 22.93 -4.36
CA ALA A 62 3.75 23.45 -4.45
C ALA A 62 4.81 22.33 -4.58
N TYR A 63 4.70 21.27 -3.78
CA TYR A 63 5.57 20.11 -3.85
C TYR A 63 5.39 19.34 -5.16
N GLY A 64 4.15 19.15 -5.62
CA GLY A 64 3.84 18.49 -6.88
C GLY A 64 4.50 19.19 -8.07
N ARG A 65 4.36 20.52 -8.17
CA ARG A 65 5.03 21.33 -9.21
C ARG A 65 6.55 21.23 -9.11
N LYS A 66 7.09 21.28 -7.89
CA LYS A 66 8.54 21.12 -7.66
C LYS A 66 9.05 19.74 -8.08
N PHE A 67 8.28 18.68 -7.88
CA PHE A 67 8.64 17.33 -8.31
C PHE A 67 8.54 17.21 -9.82
N LEU A 68 7.44 17.64 -10.44
CA LEU A 68 7.24 17.62 -11.89
C LEU A 68 8.39 18.32 -12.65
N ALA A 69 8.85 19.47 -12.15
CA ALA A 69 9.93 20.23 -12.78
C ALA A 69 11.29 19.49 -12.86
N LYS A 70 11.44 18.38 -12.13
CA LYS A 70 12.69 17.59 -12.06
C LYS A 70 12.59 16.23 -12.74
N LEU A 71 11.43 15.89 -13.28
CA LEU A 71 11.11 14.54 -13.74
C LEU A 71 11.10 14.44 -15.26
N SER A 72 11.35 13.24 -15.77
CA SER A 72 11.23 12.96 -17.20
C SER A 72 9.76 12.87 -17.58
N PRO A 73 9.38 13.07 -18.86
CA PRO A 73 7.99 12.97 -19.30
C PRO A 73 7.32 11.60 -19.06
N GLN A 74 8.11 10.54 -18.83
CA GLN A 74 7.58 9.21 -18.53
C GLN A 74 7.48 8.90 -17.03
N ASP A 75 8.03 9.76 -16.17
CA ASP A 75 7.87 9.64 -14.73
C ASP A 75 6.52 10.23 -14.30
N LEU A 76 6.03 9.79 -13.14
CA LEU A 76 4.73 10.16 -12.64
C LEU A 76 4.85 10.84 -11.28
N VAL A 77 4.18 11.97 -11.13
CA VAL A 77 3.81 12.49 -9.81
C VAL A 77 2.37 12.06 -9.56
N VAL A 78 2.12 11.41 -8.43
CA VAL A 78 0.78 11.02 -8.01
C VAL A 78 0.39 11.78 -6.76
N TYR A 79 -0.90 12.06 -6.62
CA TYR A 79 -1.47 12.62 -5.41
C TYR A 79 -2.72 11.87 -4.95
N TYR A 80 -2.99 11.88 -3.65
CA TYR A 80 -4.20 11.34 -3.02
C TYR A 80 -4.39 11.93 -1.62
N PRO A 81 -5.62 11.89 -1.06
CA PRO A 81 -5.88 12.31 0.32
C PRO A 81 -5.02 11.54 1.33
N TYR A 82 -4.45 12.25 2.29
CA TYR A 82 -3.70 11.65 3.40
C TYR A 82 -4.63 10.87 4.34
N PHE A 83 -4.09 9.81 4.92
CA PHE A 83 -4.77 8.96 5.87
C PHE A 83 -3.84 8.64 7.05
N ILE A 84 -4.45 8.32 8.19
CA ILE A 84 -3.72 7.80 9.36
C ILE A 84 -3.97 6.29 9.45
N ALA A 85 -2.90 5.52 9.55
CA ALA A 85 -2.98 4.09 9.78
C ALA A 85 -3.29 3.79 11.27
N LEU A 86 -4.27 2.93 11.51
CA LEU A 86 -4.52 2.30 12.81
C LEU A 86 -3.68 1.03 12.95
N LYS A 87 -3.64 0.24 11.88
CA LYS A 87 -2.80 -0.95 11.72
C LYS A 87 -2.26 -0.95 10.30
N SER A 88 -1.02 -1.36 10.13
CA SER A 88 -0.43 -1.57 8.82
C SER A 88 0.18 -2.95 8.75
N GLY A 89 0.51 -3.39 7.54
CA GLY A 89 1.19 -4.65 7.41
C GLY A 89 1.60 -5.00 6.00
N ILE A 90 2.11 -6.21 5.89
CA ILE A 90 2.45 -6.86 4.65
C ILE A 90 1.51 -8.05 4.46
N LEU A 91 1.02 -8.22 3.23
CA LEU A 91 0.30 -9.39 2.77
C LEU A 91 1.14 -10.05 1.68
N GLU A 92 1.79 -11.16 2.02
CA GLU A 92 2.52 -11.98 1.06
C GLU A 92 1.66 -13.14 0.59
N ILE A 93 1.58 -13.31 -0.73
CA ILE A 93 0.71 -14.28 -1.40
C ILE A 93 1.60 -15.23 -2.19
N GLN A 94 1.61 -16.48 -1.73
CA GLN A 94 2.31 -17.59 -2.35
C GLN A 94 1.28 -18.61 -2.89
N ALA A 95 1.79 -19.66 -3.55
CA ALA A 95 0.96 -20.68 -4.17
C ALA A 95 0.19 -21.51 -3.13
N ASP A 96 0.87 -21.92 -2.06
CA ASP A 96 0.36 -22.83 -1.03
C ASP A 96 0.08 -22.13 0.31
N GLN A 97 0.56 -20.89 0.49
CA GLN A 97 0.34 -20.13 1.72
C GLN A 97 0.06 -18.63 1.48
N THR A 98 -0.54 -18.02 2.51
CA THR A 98 -0.64 -16.56 2.65
C THR A 98 0.01 -16.18 3.97
N ILE A 99 0.86 -15.16 3.95
CA ILE A 99 1.50 -14.62 5.16
C ILE A 99 0.95 -13.22 5.38
N ILE A 100 0.43 -12.99 6.59
CA ILE A 100 -0.02 -11.67 7.03
C ILE A 100 0.89 -11.23 8.16
N GLU A 101 1.64 -10.16 7.95
CA GLU A 101 2.38 -9.49 9.01
C GLU A 101 1.69 -8.18 9.33
N ALA A 102 1.51 -7.86 10.61
CA ALA A 102 0.86 -6.63 11.02
C ALA A 102 1.61 -5.93 12.15
N VAL A 103 1.50 -4.60 12.15
CA VAL A 103 2.08 -3.71 13.13
C VAL A 103 1.11 -2.58 13.47
N ASN A 104 1.19 -2.10 14.71
CA ASN A 104 0.43 -0.96 15.18
C ASN A 104 0.85 0.30 14.42
N GLN A 105 -0.15 1.05 13.94
CA GLN A 105 0.02 2.31 13.23
C GLN A 105 0.86 2.17 11.96
N ASP A 106 1.90 2.99 11.80
CA ASP A 106 2.63 3.16 10.54
C ASP A 106 3.45 1.93 10.16
N LEU A 107 3.41 1.59 8.87
CA LEU A 107 4.19 0.50 8.29
C LEU A 107 5.71 0.66 8.47
N TRP A 108 6.19 1.89 8.68
CA TRP A 108 7.60 2.16 9.00
C TRP A 108 8.08 1.37 10.23
N ASN A 109 7.19 1.11 11.19
CA ASN A 109 7.49 0.29 12.36
C ASN A 109 7.94 -1.13 11.97
N LEU A 110 7.37 -1.66 10.88
CA LEU A 110 7.75 -2.95 10.31
C LEU A 110 8.99 -2.82 9.42
N THR A 111 8.94 -1.97 8.40
CA THR A 111 9.95 -1.96 7.32
C THR A 111 11.29 -1.38 7.73
N THR A 112 11.33 -0.53 8.76
CA THR A 112 12.57 0.10 9.24
C THR A 112 13.01 -0.41 10.60
N LEU A 113 12.08 -0.62 11.54
CA LEU A 113 12.42 -1.06 12.89
C LEU A 113 12.33 -2.58 13.07
N GLY A 114 11.86 -3.31 12.06
CA GLY A 114 11.68 -4.77 12.12
C GLY A 114 10.64 -5.22 13.14
N ARG A 115 9.76 -4.33 13.60
CA ARG A 115 8.75 -4.65 14.63
C ARG A 115 7.53 -5.29 13.97
N LYS A 116 7.13 -6.45 14.49
CA LYS A 116 5.92 -7.17 14.12
C LYS A 116 5.12 -7.40 15.39
N ASP A 117 3.88 -6.94 15.42
CA ASP A 117 2.97 -7.25 16.54
C ASP A 117 2.41 -8.67 16.37
N VAL A 118 2.09 -9.06 15.13
CA VAL A 118 1.65 -10.42 14.79
C VAL A 118 2.12 -10.85 13.40
N THR A 119 2.40 -12.15 13.25
CA THR A 119 2.53 -12.84 11.97
C THR A 119 1.54 -14.01 11.93
N LEU A 120 0.75 -14.08 10.88
CA LEU A 120 -0.13 -15.20 10.57
C LEU A 120 0.38 -15.92 9.33
N VAL A 121 0.50 -17.24 9.41
CA VAL A 121 0.83 -18.10 8.27
C VAL A 121 -0.37 -19.00 8.01
N ILE A 122 -1.02 -18.81 6.87
CA ILE A 122 -2.25 -19.49 6.48
C ILE A 122 -1.94 -20.47 5.36
N ASN A 123 -2.12 -21.75 5.62
CA ASN A 123 -2.00 -22.79 4.61
C ASN A 123 -3.27 -22.83 3.74
N CYS A 124 -3.11 -22.67 2.43
CA CYS A 124 -4.22 -22.58 1.48
C CYS A 124 -4.85 -23.94 1.14
N GLN A 125 -4.19 -25.06 1.45
CA GLN A 125 -4.69 -26.41 1.15
C GLN A 125 -5.63 -26.94 2.23
N ASN A 126 -5.33 -26.66 3.50
CA ASN A 126 -6.09 -27.20 4.63
C ASN A 126 -6.70 -26.10 5.55
N GLY A 127 -6.43 -24.82 5.27
CA GLY A 127 -6.94 -23.70 6.06
C GLY A 127 -6.27 -23.53 7.43
N ALA A 128 -5.23 -24.30 7.75
CA ALA A 128 -4.53 -24.18 9.03
C ALA A 128 -3.88 -22.79 9.16
N VAL A 129 -4.06 -22.17 10.33
CA VAL A 129 -3.51 -20.86 10.66
C VAL A 129 -2.52 -21.00 11.81
N THR A 130 -1.27 -20.65 11.56
CA THR A 130 -0.25 -20.54 12.61
C THR A 130 -0.06 -19.07 12.97
N ARG A 131 -0.07 -18.74 14.27
CA ARG A 131 0.05 -17.37 14.78
C ARG A 131 1.33 -17.21 15.59
N TYR A 132 2.04 -16.12 15.35
CA TYR A 132 3.23 -15.71 16.11
C TYR A 132 3.04 -14.29 16.62
N GLY A 133 3.39 -14.03 17.89
CA GLY A 133 3.21 -12.72 18.52
C GLY A 133 1.83 -12.56 19.19
N GLN A 134 1.26 -11.36 19.11
CA GLN A 134 -0.02 -11.02 19.72
C GLN A 134 -1.17 -11.58 18.87
N ALA A 135 -1.63 -12.79 19.20
CA ALA A 135 -2.61 -13.54 18.40
C ALA A 135 -3.91 -12.78 18.10
N ASP A 136 -4.33 -11.92 19.04
CA ASP A 136 -5.57 -11.12 18.98
C ASP A 136 -5.37 -9.71 18.41
N PHE A 137 -4.16 -9.39 17.91
CA PHE A 137 -3.87 -8.08 17.34
C PHE A 137 -4.76 -7.75 16.13
N LEU A 138 -5.05 -8.75 15.30
CA LEU A 138 -6.05 -8.66 14.23
C LEU A 138 -7.33 -9.37 14.66
N THR A 139 -8.46 -8.71 14.46
CA THR A 139 -9.78 -9.35 14.64
C THR A 139 -10.03 -10.39 13.55
N GLU A 140 -10.91 -11.36 13.81
CA GLU A 140 -11.28 -12.37 12.79
C GLU A 140 -11.78 -11.73 11.50
N ALA A 141 -12.65 -10.72 11.59
CA ALA A 141 -13.15 -9.98 10.43
C ALA A 141 -12.02 -9.30 9.62
N GLU A 142 -11.01 -8.75 10.28
CA GLU A 142 -9.86 -8.15 9.61
C GLU A 142 -8.98 -9.19 8.91
N VAL A 143 -8.86 -10.40 9.49
CA VAL A 143 -8.15 -11.52 8.87
C VAL A 143 -8.92 -12.03 7.66
N ASP A 144 -10.24 -12.21 7.77
CA ASP A 144 -11.10 -12.66 6.69
C ASP A 144 -11.09 -11.69 5.50
N GLU A 145 -11.13 -10.38 5.76
CA GLU A 145 -11.06 -9.35 4.72
C GLU A 145 -9.72 -9.39 3.97
N LEU A 146 -8.59 -9.51 4.68
CA LEU A 146 -7.27 -9.65 4.06
C LEU A 146 -7.16 -10.94 3.24
N LEU A 147 -7.69 -12.07 3.76
CA LEU A 147 -7.69 -13.35 3.05
C LEU A 147 -8.59 -13.31 1.80
N PHE A 148 -9.72 -12.62 1.86
CA PHE A 148 -10.59 -12.40 0.71
C PHE A 148 -9.82 -11.74 -0.45
N TYR A 149 -9.08 -10.65 -0.17
CA TYR A 149 -8.26 -10.00 -1.18
C TYR A 149 -7.06 -10.85 -1.61
N ALA A 150 -6.43 -11.59 -0.70
CA ALA A 150 -5.35 -12.51 -1.04
C ALA A 150 -5.79 -13.58 -2.05
N GLN A 151 -6.99 -14.16 -1.87
CA GLN A 151 -7.55 -15.14 -2.80
C GLN A 151 -7.86 -14.51 -4.17
N LYS A 152 -8.43 -13.30 -4.19
CA LYS A 152 -8.71 -12.56 -5.42
C LYS A 152 -7.43 -12.30 -6.22
N ILE A 153 -6.39 -11.80 -5.55
CA ILE A 153 -5.08 -11.55 -6.16
C ILE A 153 -4.48 -12.87 -6.67
N ARG A 154 -4.45 -13.93 -5.85
CA ARG A 154 -3.93 -15.25 -6.25
C ARG A 154 -4.59 -15.76 -7.53
N ARG A 155 -5.91 -15.62 -7.66
CA ARG A 155 -6.65 -16.04 -8.86
C ARG A 155 -6.25 -15.25 -10.10
N SER A 156 -6.14 -13.93 -9.97
CA SER A 156 -5.76 -13.04 -11.09
C SER A 156 -4.30 -13.24 -11.53
N HIS A 157 -3.41 -13.59 -10.59
CA HIS A 157 -1.96 -13.74 -10.81
C HIS A 157 -1.48 -15.20 -10.79
N ARG A 158 -2.39 -16.15 -11.06
CA ARG A 158 -2.12 -17.59 -10.91
C ARG A 158 -0.84 -18.04 -11.62
N GLN A 159 -0.60 -17.58 -12.85
CA GLN A 159 0.55 -18.02 -13.64
C GLN A 159 1.86 -17.61 -12.97
N TYR A 160 1.94 -16.37 -12.51
CA TYR A 160 3.09 -15.85 -11.79
C TYR A 160 3.30 -16.59 -10.47
N ILE A 161 2.25 -16.73 -9.66
CA ILE A 161 2.36 -17.31 -8.31
C ILE A 161 2.66 -18.83 -8.35
N TYR A 162 2.06 -19.58 -9.27
CA TYR A 162 2.32 -21.03 -9.38
C TYR A 162 3.70 -21.35 -9.97
N ALA A 163 4.40 -20.35 -10.54
CA ALA A 163 5.81 -20.45 -10.92
C ALA A 163 6.78 -20.27 -9.73
N GLN A 164 6.30 -20.49 -8.49
CA GLN A 164 7.07 -20.31 -7.23
C GLN A 164 7.48 -18.87 -6.92
N ASN A 165 6.81 -17.90 -7.56
CA ASN A 165 6.97 -16.50 -7.22
C ASN A 165 5.94 -16.06 -6.17
N SER A 166 6.20 -14.95 -5.49
CA SER A 166 5.29 -14.34 -4.54
C SER A 166 4.97 -12.89 -4.87
N LEU A 167 3.76 -12.47 -4.51
CA LEU A 167 3.38 -11.05 -4.50
C LEU A 167 3.35 -10.56 -3.06
N ILE A 168 3.97 -9.41 -2.83
CA ILE A 168 3.97 -8.72 -1.55
C ILE A 168 3.20 -7.43 -1.71
N LEU A 169 2.16 -7.26 -0.90
CA LEU A 169 1.38 -6.03 -0.85
C LEU A 169 1.51 -5.34 0.51
N GLU A 170 1.65 -4.03 0.48
CA GLU A 170 1.58 -3.18 1.66
C GLU A 170 0.13 -2.73 1.89
N TRP A 171 -0.39 -2.96 3.09
CA TRP A 171 -1.79 -2.68 3.43
C TRP A 171 -1.92 -1.88 4.73
N HIS A 172 -3.04 -1.17 4.85
CA HIS A 172 -3.38 -0.37 6.02
C HIS A 172 -4.88 -0.46 6.33
N TYR A 173 -5.20 -0.66 7.61
CA TYR A 173 -6.50 -0.22 8.15
C TYR A 173 -6.36 1.23 8.56
N ALA A 174 -7.02 2.12 7.83
CA ALA A 174 -6.81 3.55 7.89
C ALA A 174 -8.08 4.33 8.20
N LEU A 175 -7.89 5.59 8.59
CA LEU A 175 -8.93 6.60 8.71
C LEU A 175 -8.56 7.80 7.85
N HIS A 176 -9.56 8.45 7.29
CA HIS A 176 -9.38 9.73 6.63
C HIS A 176 -8.99 10.81 7.65
N THR A 177 -8.43 11.90 7.15
CA THR A 177 -8.04 13.05 7.96
C THR A 177 -8.57 14.35 7.39
N ASN A 178 -8.95 15.28 8.26
CA ASN A 178 -9.18 16.67 7.87
C ASN A 178 -7.84 17.43 7.79
N ALA A 179 -7.90 18.70 7.38
CA ALA A 179 -6.76 19.62 7.28
C ALA A 179 -6.00 19.86 8.60
N HIS A 180 -6.61 19.54 9.75
CA HIS A 180 -5.99 19.66 11.07
C HIS A 180 -5.30 18.36 11.54
N GLY A 181 -5.42 17.28 10.76
CA GLY A 181 -4.93 15.94 11.12
C GLY A 181 -5.89 15.16 12.04
N ASP A 182 -7.10 15.66 12.28
CA ASP A 182 -8.11 14.94 13.02
C ASP A 182 -8.67 13.79 12.18
N ARG A 183 -8.95 12.67 12.85
CA ARG A 183 -9.52 11.47 12.23
C ARG A 183 -10.99 11.71 11.90
N ILE A 184 -11.37 11.41 10.67
CA ILE A 184 -12.76 11.52 10.19
C ILE A 184 -13.20 10.25 9.47
N GLY A 185 -14.51 9.96 9.54
CA GLY A 185 -15.12 8.81 8.86
C GLY A 185 -14.87 7.47 9.55
N GLU A 186 -15.13 6.40 8.79
CA GLU A 186 -15.00 5.02 9.25
C GLU A 186 -13.66 4.39 8.86
N LYS A 187 -13.26 3.35 9.61
CA LYS A 187 -12.08 2.55 9.32
C LYS A 187 -12.27 1.84 7.98
N TYR A 188 -11.27 1.93 7.10
CA TYR A 188 -11.27 1.22 5.81
C TYR A 188 -9.93 0.53 5.56
N LEU A 189 -9.95 -0.53 4.75
CA LEU A 189 -8.74 -1.20 4.25
C LEU A 189 -8.24 -0.50 2.98
N VAL A 190 -6.93 -0.31 2.86
CA VAL A 190 -6.30 0.23 1.66
C VAL A 190 -4.93 -0.38 1.40
N PHE A 191 -4.65 -0.66 0.13
CA PHE A 191 -3.36 -1.13 -0.38
C PHE A 191 -2.57 0.04 -1.00
N THR A 192 -1.27 0.11 -0.73
CA THR A 192 -0.42 1.26 -1.08
C THR A 192 0.79 0.91 -1.94
N GLU A 193 1.24 -0.33 -1.90
CA GLU A 193 2.37 -0.79 -2.69
C GLU A 193 2.22 -2.28 -3.02
N CYS A 194 2.72 -2.68 -4.20
CA CYS A 194 2.75 -4.06 -4.64
C CYS A 194 4.11 -4.38 -5.26
N LYS A 195 4.72 -5.48 -4.81
CA LYS A 195 6.03 -5.95 -5.23
C LYS A 195 5.94 -7.40 -5.67
N SER A 196 6.72 -7.72 -6.69
CA SER A 196 6.91 -9.07 -7.22
C SER A 196 8.23 -9.62 -6.68
N ILE A 197 8.22 -10.80 -6.07
CA ILE A 197 9.43 -11.51 -5.64
C ILE A 197 9.48 -12.85 -6.38
N GLY A 198 10.58 -13.08 -7.08
CA GLY A 198 10.75 -14.25 -7.92
C GLY A 198 11.82 -14.04 -8.97
N ASP A 199 12.19 -15.11 -9.66
CA ASP A 199 13.12 -15.02 -10.78
C ASP A 199 12.47 -14.22 -11.91
N LEU A 200 13.18 -13.20 -12.38
CA LEU A 200 12.85 -12.51 -13.62
C LEU A 200 13.32 -13.41 -14.77
N GLU A 201 12.40 -13.87 -15.62
CA GLU A 201 12.77 -14.28 -16.98
C GLU A 201 13.33 -13.08 -17.77
#